data_AF-A0AAE4MS27-F1
#
_entry.id   AF-A0AAE4MS27-F1
#
_cell.length_a   1.000
_cell.length_b   1.000
_cell.length_c   1.000
_cell.angle_alpha   90.00
_cell.angle_beta   90.00
_cell.angle_gamma   90.00
#
_symmetry.space_group_name_H-M   'P 1'
#
loop_
_entity.id
_entity.type
_entity.pdbx_description
1 polymer ?
#
loop_
_entity_poly.entity_id
_entity_poly.type
_entity_poly.pdbx_seq_one_letter_code
_entity_poly.pdbx_strand_id
1 'polypeptide(L)'
;MFASIPPEHRASIANRLYEHIKWTRQWTYISCWHINEFESAAMWDLYARTEEAIAIETTYERLASSVSGHAYIGLVEYINYQEDYIPVDNVFYPYLFKRKSFEHEKEARILFQEHPTGNDDADTPLINECTGKQAEVDLDVLIKSIRICPSAPNWFYELVEEIKNKYGITAPIVKSDLYSDPVL
;
A
#
# COMPACT_ATOMS: atom_id res chain seq x y z
N MET A 1 -24.56 5.13 -13.12
CA MET A 1 -25.44 4.51 -12.11
C MET A 1 -26.54 5.45 -11.58
N PHE A 2 -26.28 6.73 -11.31
CA PHE A 2 -27.25 7.64 -10.67
C PHE A 2 -28.25 8.36 -11.61
N ALA A 3 -27.98 8.41 -12.92
CA ALA A 3 -28.82 9.14 -13.87
C ALA A 3 -30.22 8.53 -14.06
N SER A 4 -30.36 7.22 -13.81
CA SER A 4 -31.62 6.46 -13.93
C SER A 4 -32.41 6.35 -12.62
N ILE A 5 -31.93 6.94 -11.52
CA ILE A 5 -32.56 6.83 -10.19
C ILE A 5 -33.43 8.08 -9.93
N PRO A 6 -34.71 7.90 -9.53
CA PRO A 6 -35.60 9.01 -9.17
C PRO A 6 -35.00 9.91 -8.07
N PRO A 7 -35.05 11.26 -8.20
CA PRO A 7 -34.44 12.19 -7.26
C PRO A 7 -34.74 11.92 -5.78
N GLU A 8 -35.97 11.55 -5.47
CA GLU A 8 -36.48 11.24 -4.13
C GLU A 8 -35.79 10.04 -3.47
N HIS A 9 -35.24 9.10 -4.26
CA HIS A 9 -34.55 7.91 -3.75
C HIS A 9 -33.03 8.09 -3.69
N ARG A 10 -32.48 9.13 -4.34
CA ARG A 10 -31.01 9.33 -4.44
C ARG A 10 -30.35 9.48 -3.09
N ALA A 11 -30.95 10.24 -2.18
CA ALA A 11 -30.40 10.47 -0.84
C ALA A 11 -30.34 9.17 -0.01
N SER A 12 -31.42 8.36 -0.03
CA SER A 12 -31.45 7.08 0.68
C SER A 12 -30.43 6.09 0.12
N ILE A 13 -30.31 6.01 -1.21
CA ILE A 13 -29.35 5.12 -1.87
C ILE A 13 -27.91 5.57 -1.61
N ALA A 14 -27.63 6.87 -1.67
CA ALA A 14 -26.32 7.42 -1.34
C ALA A 14 -25.93 7.10 0.12
N ASN A 15 -26.88 7.22 1.06
CA ASN A 15 -26.63 6.89 2.46
C ASN A 15 -26.36 5.38 2.65
N ARG A 16 -27.12 4.50 2.00
CA ARG A 16 -26.86 3.05 2.05
C ARG A 16 -25.50 2.69 1.46
N LEU A 17 -25.13 3.30 0.33
CA LEU A 17 -23.82 3.09 -0.28
C LEU A 17 -22.70 3.58 0.64
N TYR A 18 -22.87 4.73 1.27
CA TYR A 18 -21.91 5.27 2.24
C TYR A 18 -21.71 4.34 3.44
N GLU A 19 -22.80 3.87 4.07
CA GLU A 19 -22.69 2.91 5.18
C GLU A 19 -22.10 1.57 4.74
N HIS A 20 -22.43 1.10 3.52
CA HIS A 20 -21.84 -0.11 2.97
C HIS A 20 -20.32 0.02 2.71
N ILE A 21 -19.86 1.16 2.19
CA ILE A 21 -18.42 1.45 2.03
C ILE A 21 -17.76 1.49 3.40
N LYS A 22 -18.37 2.18 4.38
CA LYS A 22 -17.84 2.26 5.75
C LYS A 22 -17.72 0.89 6.41
N TRP A 23 -18.70 0.02 6.20
CA TRP A 23 -18.66 -1.36 6.65
C TRP A 23 -17.57 -2.16 5.93
N THR A 24 -17.49 -2.07 4.60
CA THR A 24 -16.48 -2.76 3.78
C THR A 24 -15.04 -2.36 4.13
N ARG A 25 -14.81 -1.12 4.55
CA ARG A 25 -13.49 -0.67 5.04
C ARG A 25 -12.98 -1.52 6.21
N GLN A 26 -13.84 -2.08 7.04
CA GLN A 26 -13.43 -2.95 8.15
C GLN A 26 -12.88 -4.28 7.65
N TRP A 27 -13.23 -4.68 6.42
CA TRP A 27 -12.85 -5.93 5.78
C TRP A 27 -11.82 -5.74 4.66
N THR A 28 -11.28 -4.52 4.53
CA THR A 28 -10.29 -4.16 3.52
C THR A 28 -8.96 -3.84 4.19
N TYR A 29 -7.94 -4.61 3.85
CA TYR A 29 -6.57 -4.43 4.34
C TYR A 29 -5.68 -3.90 3.23
N ILE A 30 -4.79 -2.96 3.57
CA ILE A 30 -3.97 -2.25 2.60
C ILE A 30 -2.50 -2.32 3.01
N SER A 31 -1.64 -2.72 2.08
CA SER A 31 -0.18 -2.55 2.18
C SER A 31 0.26 -1.51 1.14
N CYS A 32 0.81 -0.38 1.61
CA CYS A 32 1.24 0.73 0.76
C CYS A 32 2.75 0.66 0.50
N TRP A 33 3.15 0.88 -0.75
CA TRP A 33 4.52 0.93 -1.23
C TRP A 33 4.76 2.24 -1.98
N HIS A 34 5.98 2.78 -1.92
CA HIS A 34 6.35 3.97 -2.67
C HIS A 34 6.92 3.58 -4.04
N ILE A 35 6.37 4.12 -5.13
CA ILE A 35 6.89 3.90 -6.48
C ILE A 35 7.61 5.15 -6.99
N ASN A 36 8.90 4.99 -7.31
CA ASN A 36 9.71 6.03 -7.91
C ASN A 36 10.90 5.40 -8.65
N GLU A 37 11.45 6.12 -9.63
CA GLU A 37 12.66 5.67 -10.35
C GLU A 37 13.94 5.84 -9.52
N PHE A 38 13.94 6.81 -8.60
CA PHE A 38 15.09 7.16 -7.77
C PHE A 38 14.71 7.20 -6.29
N GLU A 39 15.72 7.10 -5.42
CA GLU A 39 15.53 7.27 -3.98
C GLU A 39 15.01 8.67 -3.65
N SER A 40 14.20 8.77 -2.59
CA SER A 40 13.64 10.03 -2.12
C SER A 40 14.14 10.31 -0.71
N ALA A 41 14.94 11.37 -0.56
CA ALA A 41 15.41 11.84 0.75
C ALA A 41 14.23 12.10 1.71
N ALA A 42 13.16 12.72 1.20
CA ALA A 42 11.95 12.96 1.98
C ALA A 42 11.28 11.68 2.48
N MET A 43 11.34 10.58 1.71
CA MET A 43 10.77 9.30 2.14
C MET A 43 11.62 8.62 3.19
N TRP A 44 12.95 8.71 3.09
CA TRP A 44 13.85 8.28 4.16
C TRP A 44 13.52 9.04 5.46
N ASP A 45 13.46 10.37 5.42
CA ASP A 45 13.16 11.18 6.60
C ASP A 45 11.78 10.86 7.20
N LEU A 46 10.76 10.69 6.36
CA LEU A 46 9.38 10.46 6.80
C LEU A 46 9.16 9.07 7.42
N TYR A 47 9.77 8.02 6.84
CA TYR A 47 9.51 6.62 7.20
C TYR A 47 10.59 5.97 8.05
N ALA A 48 11.88 6.25 7.80
CA ALA A 48 12.95 5.63 8.58
C ALA A 48 13.01 6.16 10.02
N ARG A 49 12.86 7.49 10.18
CA ARG A 49 12.94 8.23 11.46
C ARG A 49 14.23 8.02 12.27
N THR A 50 15.14 7.19 11.78
CA THR A 50 16.38 6.71 12.38
C THR A 50 17.36 6.41 11.25
N GLU A 51 18.64 6.33 11.58
CA GLU A 51 19.68 6.01 10.59
C GLU A 51 19.76 4.49 10.36
N GLU A 52 19.35 3.69 11.32
CA GLU A 52 19.29 2.23 11.28
C GLU A 52 18.06 1.71 10.54
N ALA A 53 17.92 2.09 9.28
CA ALA A 53 16.79 1.70 8.44
C ALA A 53 17.20 1.05 7.13
N ILE A 54 16.31 0.20 6.64
CA ILE A 54 16.38 -0.40 5.32
C ILE A 54 15.15 -0.04 4.50
N ALA A 55 15.30 -0.04 3.19
CA ALA A 55 14.21 -0.05 2.24
C ALA A 55 14.29 -1.32 1.40
N ILE A 56 13.16 -2.00 1.25
CA ILE A 56 13.04 -3.13 0.32
C ILE A 56 12.75 -2.54 -1.06
N GLU A 57 13.69 -2.72 -1.98
CA GLU A 57 13.49 -2.36 -3.38
C GLU A 57 12.85 -3.53 -4.11
N THR A 58 11.82 -3.24 -4.90
CA THR A 58 11.14 -4.20 -5.76
C THR A 58 10.65 -3.52 -7.04
N THR A 59 10.02 -4.27 -7.93
CA THR A 59 9.28 -3.74 -9.08
C THR A 59 7.79 -4.01 -8.90
N TYR A 60 6.95 -3.27 -9.63
CA TYR A 60 5.50 -3.51 -9.59
C TYR A 60 5.15 -4.98 -9.90
N GLU A 61 5.79 -5.56 -10.92
CA GLU A 61 5.58 -6.95 -11.32
C GLU A 61 6.02 -7.95 -10.24
N ARG A 62 7.19 -7.72 -9.62
CA ARG A 62 7.69 -8.56 -8.51
C ARG A 62 6.79 -8.47 -7.29
N LEU A 63 6.33 -7.27 -6.94
CA LEU A 63 5.36 -7.07 -5.86
C LEU A 63 4.07 -7.85 -6.13
N ALA A 64 3.51 -7.71 -7.33
CA ALA A 64 2.27 -8.39 -7.74
C ALA A 64 2.39 -9.91 -7.77
N SER A 65 3.54 -10.44 -8.20
CA SER A 65 3.78 -11.89 -8.28
C SER A 65 4.23 -12.52 -6.96
N SER A 66 4.75 -11.72 -6.02
CA SER A 66 5.24 -12.24 -4.73
C SER A 66 4.14 -12.60 -3.74
N VAL A 67 2.97 -11.98 -3.85
CA VAL A 67 1.88 -12.13 -2.88
C VAL A 67 0.93 -13.23 -3.32
N SER A 68 0.72 -14.22 -2.46
CA SER A 68 -0.25 -15.29 -2.72
C SER A 68 -1.68 -14.87 -2.38
N GLY A 69 -2.65 -15.45 -3.09
CA GLY A 69 -4.08 -15.28 -2.81
C GLY A 69 -4.78 -14.19 -3.65
N HIS A 70 -6.01 -13.84 -3.23
CA HIS A 70 -6.82 -12.82 -3.90
C HIS A 70 -6.41 -11.43 -3.42
N ALA A 71 -5.33 -10.91 -3.99
CA ALA A 71 -4.85 -9.56 -3.78
C ALA A 71 -5.03 -8.73 -5.05
N TYR A 72 -5.45 -7.48 -4.91
CA TYR A 72 -5.46 -6.51 -6.00
C TYR A 72 -4.32 -5.52 -5.79
N ILE A 73 -3.55 -5.22 -6.83
CA ILE A 73 -2.58 -4.12 -6.78
C ILE A 73 -3.05 -2.98 -7.68
N GLY A 74 -3.00 -1.76 -7.14
CA GLY A 74 -3.32 -0.55 -7.89
C GLY A 74 -2.41 0.61 -7.53
N LEU A 75 -2.21 1.51 -8.49
CA LEU A 75 -1.58 2.81 -8.25
C LEU A 75 -2.62 3.77 -7.66
N VAL A 76 -2.18 4.61 -6.72
CA VAL A 76 -3.04 5.64 -6.14
C VAL A 76 -3.13 6.83 -7.09
N GLU A 77 -4.36 7.22 -7.38
CA GLU A 77 -4.68 8.45 -8.08
C GLU A 77 -4.87 9.59 -7.07
N TYR A 78 -4.17 10.68 -7.30
CA TYR A 78 -4.16 11.83 -6.40
C TYR A 78 -5.04 12.95 -6.97
N ILE A 79 -6.15 13.23 -6.28
CA ILE A 79 -7.22 14.09 -6.79
C ILE A 79 -7.54 15.25 -5.83
N ASN A 80 -8.10 16.32 -6.39
CA ASN A 80 -8.79 17.35 -5.66
C ASN A 80 -10.26 16.95 -5.45
N TYR A 81 -10.60 16.48 -4.24
CA TYR A 81 -11.98 16.07 -3.91
C TYR A 81 -13.04 17.18 -4.04
N GLN A 82 -12.66 18.45 -4.20
CA GLN A 82 -13.60 19.55 -4.44
C GLN A 82 -13.96 19.71 -5.93
N GLU A 83 -13.07 19.30 -6.82
CA GLU A 83 -13.17 19.55 -8.27
C GLU A 83 -13.32 18.27 -9.08
N ASP A 84 -12.69 17.18 -8.63
CA ASP A 84 -12.58 15.93 -9.35
C ASP A 84 -13.72 14.96 -9.01
N TYR A 85 -14.17 14.23 -10.03
CA TYR A 85 -15.18 13.19 -9.90
C TYR A 85 -14.54 11.82 -9.70
N ILE A 86 -14.92 11.13 -8.62
CA ILE A 86 -14.55 9.72 -8.43
C ILE A 86 -15.66 8.86 -9.04
N PRO A 87 -15.35 8.01 -10.04
CA PRO A 87 -16.34 7.09 -10.56
C PRO A 87 -16.81 6.12 -9.47
N VAL A 88 -18.05 5.66 -9.56
CA VAL A 88 -18.67 4.78 -8.54
C VAL A 88 -18.84 3.35 -9.05
N ASP A 89 -18.24 3.01 -10.18
CA ASP A 89 -18.38 1.73 -10.87
C ASP A 89 -17.30 0.71 -10.46
N ASN A 90 -16.29 1.12 -9.70
CA ASN A 90 -15.24 0.23 -9.21
C ASN A 90 -15.19 0.22 -7.68
N VAL A 91 -15.33 -0.97 -7.10
CA VAL A 91 -15.33 -1.21 -5.66
C VAL A 91 -13.98 -0.90 -4.98
N PHE A 92 -12.89 -0.82 -5.74
CA PHE A 92 -11.56 -0.50 -5.22
C PHE A 92 -11.24 0.99 -5.17
N TYR A 93 -11.98 1.84 -5.89
CA TYR A 93 -11.70 3.28 -5.96
C TYR A 93 -11.68 4.00 -4.61
N PRO A 94 -12.55 3.69 -3.64
CA PRO A 94 -12.44 4.27 -2.29
C PRO A 94 -11.06 4.08 -1.63
N TYR A 95 -10.26 3.11 -2.09
CA TYR A 95 -8.95 2.74 -1.59
C TYR A 95 -7.79 3.11 -2.52
N LEU A 96 -8.08 3.64 -3.71
CA LEU A 96 -7.07 4.04 -4.71
C LEU A 96 -7.09 5.53 -5.01
N PHE A 97 -8.04 6.30 -4.46
CA PHE A 97 -7.99 7.76 -4.52
C PHE A 97 -7.44 8.35 -3.21
N LYS A 98 -6.58 9.36 -3.33
CA LYS A 98 -6.05 10.12 -2.19
C LYS A 98 -6.02 11.61 -2.51
N ARG A 99 -6.00 12.45 -1.47
CA ARG A 99 -5.96 13.91 -1.66
C ARG A 99 -4.66 14.31 -2.34
N LYS A 100 -4.74 15.25 -3.27
CA LYS A 100 -3.59 15.78 -4.02
C LYS A 100 -2.43 16.26 -3.14
N SER A 101 -2.70 16.76 -1.93
CA SER A 101 -1.67 17.14 -0.96
C SER A 101 -0.71 16.01 -0.55
N PHE A 102 -1.06 14.75 -0.81
CA PHE A 102 -0.22 13.57 -0.52
C PHE A 102 0.46 12.98 -1.77
N GLU A 103 0.42 13.67 -2.92
CA GLU A 103 0.97 13.15 -4.20
C GLU A 103 2.44 12.78 -4.14
N HIS A 104 3.21 13.38 -3.21
CA HIS A 104 4.60 13.06 -2.96
C HIS A 104 4.80 11.61 -2.48
N GLU A 105 3.79 10.98 -1.90
CA GLU A 105 3.87 9.60 -1.42
C GLU A 105 3.90 8.57 -2.56
N LYS A 106 3.46 8.91 -3.78
CA LYS A 106 3.45 8.05 -4.97
C LYS A 106 3.15 6.57 -4.65
N GLU A 107 1.96 6.30 -4.14
CA GLU A 107 1.64 4.99 -3.58
C GLU A 107 1.25 3.96 -4.65
N ALA A 108 1.82 2.76 -4.55
CA ALA A 108 1.25 1.52 -5.06
C ALA A 108 0.68 0.73 -3.88
N ARG A 109 -0.56 0.26 -3.98
CA ARG A 109 -1.28 -0.41 -2.88
C ARG A 109 -1.63 -1.83 -3.23
N ILE A 110 -1.31 -2.75 -2.32
CA ILE A 110 -1.88 -4.10 -2.30
C ILE A 110 -3.14 -4.05 -1.44
N LEU A 111 -4.26 -4.46 -2.01
CA LEU A 111 -5.58 -4.52 -1.39
C LEU A 111 -5.98 -5.97 -1.19
N PHE A 112 -6.36 -6.30 0.05
CA PHE A 112 -6.98 -7.58 0.39
C PHE A 112 -8.39 -7.29 0.89
N GLN A 113 -9.39 -7.96 0.30
CA GLN A 113 -10.77 -7.87 0.74
C GLN A 113 -11.27 -9.24 1.17
N GLU A 114 -11.67 -9.36 2.42
CA GLU A 114 -12.28 -10.57 2.96
C GLU A 114 -13.66 -10.26 3.50
N HIS A 115 -14.63 -10.24 2.59
CA HIS A 115 -16.01 -10.10 3.00
C HIS A 115 -16.46 -11.37 3.74
N PRO A 116 -17.15 -11.23 4.88
CA PRO A 116 -17.70 -12.38 5.57
C PRO A 116 -18.73 -13.07 4.65
N THR A 117 -18.58 -14.37 4.45
CA THR A 117 -19.54 -15.19 3.71
C THR A 117 -20.63 -15.67 4.67
N GLY A 118 -21.91 -15.47 4.32
CA GLY A 118 -23.02 -16.17 4.98
C GLY A 118 -23.79 -15.40 6.07
N ASN A 119 -23.92 -14.08 5.96
CA ASN A 119 -24.87 -13.35 6.81
C ASN A 119 -26.25 -13.35 6.13
N ASP A 120 -27.08 -14.35 6.42
CA ASP A 120 -28.49 -14.42 5.98
C ASP A 120 -29.40 -13.44 6.74
N ASP A 121 -28.89 -12.84 7.83
CA ASP A 121 -29.61 -11.87 8.65
C ASP A 121 -29.18 -10.44 8.28
N ALA A 122 -29.96 -9.79 7.42
CA ALA A 122 -29.67 -8.49 6.83
C ALA A 122 -29.68 -7.33 7.86
N ASP A 123 -30.19 -7.56 9.07
CA ASP A 123 -30.50 -6.50 10.04
C ASP A 123 -29.36 -6.22 11.03
N THR A 124 -28.36 -7.11 11.17
CA THR A 124 -27.19 -6.87 12.04
C THR A 124 -25.88 -7.02 11.27
N PRO A 125 -25.19 -5.92 10.92
CA PRO A 125 -23.92 -6.00 10.21
C PRO A 125 -22.83 -6.59 11.11
N LEU A 126 -22.10 -7.58 10.59
CA LEU A 126 -20.95 -8.17 11.26
C LEU A 126 -19.87 -7.10 11.51
N ILE A 127 -19.25 -7.14 12.69
CA ILE A 127 -18.15 -6.25 13.07
C ILE A 127 -16.84 -7.02 12.90
N ASN A 128 -15.85 -6.41 12.25
CA ASN A 128 -14.52 -7.01 12.15
C ASN A 128 -13.63 -6.53 13.30
N GLU A 129 -13.18 -7.44 14.14
CA GLU A 129 -12.23 -7.15 15.23
C GLU A 129 -10.76 -7.25 14.77
N CYS A 130 -10.49 -7.82 13.59
CA CYS A 130 -9.14 -7.97 13.07
C CYS A 130 -8.59 -6.66 12.52
N THR A 131 -7.44 -6.23 13.04
CA THR A 131 -6.76 -4.97 12.65
C THR A 131 -5.75 -5.13 11.52
N GLY A 132 -5.45 -6.36 11.12
CA GLY A 132 -4.50 -6.67 10.05
C GLY A 132 -4.63 -8.12 9.60
N LYS A 133 -3.99 -8.42 8.47
CA LYS A 133 -3.98 -9.75 7.88
C LYS A 133 -2.55 -10.17 7.52
N GLN A 134 -2.21 -11.42 7.82
CA GLN A 134 -0.98 -12.01 7.32
C GLN A 134 -1.20 -12.48 5.87
N ALA A 135 -0.31 -12.04 4.99
CA ALA A 135 -0.24 -12.52 3.62
C ALA A 135 0.98 -13.43 3.49
N GLU A 136 0.81 -14.53 2.77
CA GLU A 136 1.92 -15.37 2.35
C GLU A 136 2.65 -14.69 1.19
N VAL A 137 3.96 -14.50 1.34
CA VAL A 137 4.78 -13.74 0.40
C VAL A 137 6.07 -14.51 0.11
N ASP A 138 6.37 -14.67 -1.18
CA ASP A 138 7.66 -15.17 -1.65
C ASP A 138 8.69 -14.03 -1.58
N LEU A 139 9.64 -14.13 -0.64
CA LEU A 139 10.67 -13.12 -0.43
C LEU A 139 11.71 -13.07 -1.55
N ASP A 140 11.98 -14.19 -2.23
CA ASP A 140 12.95 -14.24 -3.33
C ASP A 140 12.39 -13.57 -4.60
N VAL A 141 11.06 -13.60 -4.76
CA VAL A 141 10.35 -12.83 -5.78
C VAL A 141 10.19 -11.37 -5.34
N LEU A 142 9.76 -11.12 -4.10
CA LEU A 142 9.51 -9.75 -3.62
C LEU A 142 10.79 -8.90 -3.65
N ILE A 143 11.85 -9.36 -3.01
CA ILE A 143 13.03 -8.54 -2.72
C ILE A 143 13.94 -8.55 -3.94
N LYS A 144 14.02 -7.43 -4.66
CA LYS A 144 15.01 -7.24 -5.72
C LYS A 144 16.35 -6.86 -5.12
N SER A 145 16.35 -5.90 -4.20
CA SER A 145 17.53 -5.47 -3.44
C SER A 145 17.12 -4.91 -2.09
N ILE A 146 18.08 -4.89 -1.15
CA ILE A 146 17.91 -4.27 0.16
C ILE A 146 18.75 -2.99 0.15
N ARG A 147 18.09 -1.83 0.23
CA ARG A 147 18.79 -0.55 0.35
C ARG A 147 18.98 -0.22 1.82
N ILE A 148 20.18 0.22 2.17
CA ILE A 148 20.49 0.71 3.52
C ILE A 148 20.44 2.23 3.51
N CYS A 149 19.83 2.80 4.55
CA CYS A 149 19.77 4.24 4.77
C CYS A 149 21.18 4.85 4.57
N PRO A 150 21.32 5.94 3.79
CA PRO A 150 22.64 6.45 3.42
C PRO A 150 23.49 6.93 4.61
N SER A 151 22.84 7.35 5.71
CA SER A 151 23.51 7.74 6.96
C SER A 151 23.77 6.57 7.92
N ALA A 152 23.37 5.34 7.59
CA ALA A 152 23.51 4.21 8.49
C ALA A 152 24.98 3.90 8.82
N PRO A 153 25.30 3.60 10.09
CA PRO A 153 26.64 3.18 10.49
C PRO A 153 27.00 1.79 9.93
N ASN A 154 28.29 1.53 9.70
CA ASN A 154 28.74 0.27 9.08
C ASN A 154 28.34 -0.99 9.87
N TRP A 155 28.28 -0.94 11.21
CA TRP A 155 27.83 -2.09 12.01
C TRP A 155 26.40 -2.52 11.66
N PHE A 156 25.55 -1.58 11.22
CA PHE A 156 24.18 -1.88 10.80
C PHE A 156 24.17 -2.63 9.48
N TYR A 157 25.10 -2.32 8.56
CA TYR A 157 25.30 -3.11 7.34
C TYR A 157 25.63 -4.56 7.67
N GLU A 158 26.60 -4.78 8.57
CA GLU A 158 27.01 -6.11 9.01
C GLU A 158 25.83 -6.89 9.61
N LEU A 159 25.03 -6.24 10.45
CA LEU A 159 23.80 -6.83 11.01
C LEU A 159 22.79 -7.23 9.92
N VAL A 160 22.55 -6.35 8.94
CA VAL A 160 21.63 -6.65 7.82
C VAL A 160 22.16 -7.82 7.00
N GLU A 161 23.47 -7.90 6.76
CA GLU A 161 24.11 -9.01 6.06
C GLU A 161 23.97 -10.34 6.83
N GLU A 162 24.17 -10.34 8.14
CA GLU A 162 23.94 -11.51 8.99
C GLU A 162 22.48 -11.98 8.94
N ILE A 163 21.52 -11.07 9.04
CA ILE A 163 20.08 -11.38 8.97
C ILE A 163 19.73 -11.96 7.60
N LYS A 164 20.18 -11.31 6.52
CA LYS A 164 20.01 -11.79 5.15
C LYS A 164 20.48 -13.24 5.00
N ASN A 165 21.70 -13.54 5.47
CA ASN A 165 22.29 -14.87 5.40
C ASN A 165 21.54 -15.89 6.25
N LYS A 166 21.13 -15.51 7.47
CA LYS A 166 20.37 -16.37 8.38
C LYS A 166 19.05 -16.83 7.79
N TYR A 167 18.36 -15.95 7.05
CA TYR A 167 17.08 -16.26 6.41
C TYR A 167 17.21 -16.71 4.95
N GLY A 168 18.43 -16.88 4.44
CA GLY A 168 18.68 -17.37 3.08
C GLY A 168 18.28 -16.40 1.96
N ILE A 169 18.11 -15.11 2.25
CA ILE A 169 17.72 -14.11 1.25
C ILE A 169 18.89 -13.87 0.31
N THR A 170 18.72 -14.10 -1.00
CA THR A 170 19.83 -13.95 -1.96
C THR A 170 20.02 -12.52 -2.47
N ALA A 171 19.05 -11.64 -2.27
CA ALA A 171 19.05 -10.29 -2.79
C ALA A 171 20.31 -9.48 -2.36
N PRO A 172 20.90 -8.67 -3.24
CA PRO A 172 22.05 -7.84 -2.91
C PRO A 172 21.66 -6.74 -1.91
N ILE A 173 22.62 -6.39 -1.04
CA ILE A 173 22.54 -5.19 -0.21
C ILE A 173 23.21 -4.05 -0.98
N VAL A 174 22.49 -2.95 -1.18
CA VAL A 174 22.97 -1.77 -1.90
C VAL A 174 23.07 -0.62 -0.90
N LYS A 175 24.27 -0.05 -0.77
CA LYS A 175 24.44 1.19 -0.02
C LYS A 175 23.92 2.34 -0.87
N SER A 176 23.02 3.16 -0.32
CA SER A 176 22.50 4.32 -1.01
C SER A 176 23.61 5.33 -1.31
N ASP A 177 23.61 5.88 -2.52
CA ASP A 177 24.50 6.94 -3.00
C ASP A 177 23.87 8.34 -2.87
N LEU A 178 22.69 8.45 -2.26
CA LEU A 178 21.88 9.67 -2.19
C LEU A 178 22.62 10.89 -1.59
N TYR A 179 23.54 10.65 -0.66
CA TYR A 179 24.37 11.68 -0.02
C TYR A 179 25.86 11.55 -0.39
N SER A 180 26.19 10.77 -1.41
CA SER A 180 27.54 10.76 -1.97
C SER A 180 27.79 12.05 -2.75
N ASP A 181 29.04 12.54 -2.74
CA ASP A 181 29.40 13.72 -3.51
C ASP A 181 29.15 13.46 -5.01
N PRO A 182 28.47 14.37 -5.73
CA PRO A 182 28.28 14.21 -7.17
C PRO A 182 29.65 14.21 -7.84
N VAL A 183 29.99 13.10 -8.48
CA VAL A 183 31.25 12.96 -9.21
C VAL A 183 31.28 13.99 -10.34
N LEU A 184 32.28 14.88 -10.32
CA LEU A 184 32.62 15.77 -11.44
C LEU A 184 33.24 15.00 -12.60
#